data_AF-A0A5J4RQD8-F1
#
_entry.id   AF-A0A5J4RQD8-F1
#
_cell.length_a   1.000
_cell.length_b   1.000
_cell.length_c   1.000
_cell.angle_alpha   90.00
_cell.angle_beta   90.00
_cell.angle_gamma   90.00
#
_symmetry.space_group_name_H-M   'P 1'
#
loop_
_entity.id
_entity.type
_entity.pdbx_description
1 polymer ?
#
loop_
_entity_poly.entity_id
_entity_poly.type
_entity_poly.pdbx_seq_one_letter_code
_entity_poly.pdbx_strand_id
1 'polypeptide(L)'
;MDDKYIKELRNALSVLNSIKSFPDYYVNYLQKHKIENFSDFFDLLDYFKEHLQSNNGLGEEEKIIISHVKSLLEKVRYKNNSSKLFITTNHLKPNEEFINSFLEEYHLVETDNLYFKEIKPRRFKTITEKIVLYGIDGRKLYTLFEKYKGYNHPFIFYLISEPLINAKNYSQGISILEESLKYAFRYPNIYWNSLYGLEGCMWALFNIQFLLKKDGISVIDKKISLFRIKLLKLIYLYLTRYICIHSNDPRIIDCYSNRGRLVKDYSMDFIAIFGLGVNPEIQCLSDYYLGYQSAIKFNLFAPPFMQLRWESMKLYRHGSHIPNSTGGYQDIEDRTWMELVRDGEIRSIHFAKFFLSEFENYDYNLTNDQIKYICNYAKERNKDDFENYTNNLKSKQT
;
A
#
# COMPACT_ATOMS: atom_id res chain seq x y z
N MET A 1 -25.19 -18.90 2.39
CA MET A 1 -23.99 -18.61 3.21
C MET A 1 -23.53 -19.94 3.78
N ASP A 2 -22.23 -20.25 3.81
CA ASP A 2 -21.73 -21.54 4.35
C ASP A 2 -22.18 -21.72 5.81
N ASP A 3 -22.70 -22.90 6.17
CA ASP A 3 -23.13 -23.24 7.54
C ASP A 3 -22.02 -23.01 8.57
N LYS A 4 -20.76 -23.22 8.16
CA LYS A 4 -19.60 -22.91 8.99
C LYS A 4 -19.49 -21.42 9.32
N TYR A 5 -19.75 -20.55 8.35
CA TYR A 5 -19.69 -19.09 8.52
C TYR A 5 -20.83 -18.59 9.42
N ILE A 6 -22.05 -19.11 9.26
CA ILE A 6 -23.18 -18.79 10.15
C ILE A 6 -22.89 -19.24 11.59
N LYS A 7 -22.28 -20.41 11.78
CA LYS A 7 -21.88 -20.90 13.11
C LYS A 7 -20.85 -19.99 13.78
N GLU A 8 -19.84 -19.51 13.05
CA GLU A 8 -18.85 -18.56 13.58
C GLU A 8 -19.48 -17.22 13.99
N LEU A 9 -20.45 -16.70 13.22
CA LEU A 9 -21.18 -15.48 13.54
C LEU A 9 -22.04 -15.63 14.81
N ARG A 10 -22.75 -16.76 14.95
CA ARG A 10 -23.53 -17.07 16.16
C ARG A 10 -22.64 -17.21 17.40
N ASN A 11 -21.46 -17.82 17.26
CA ASN A 11 -20.49 -17.91 18.36
C ASN A 11 -20.02 -16.53 18.82
N ALA A 12 -19.79 -15.58 17.89
CA ALA A 12 -19.45 -14.20 18.25
C ALA A 12 -20.58 -13.52 19.04
N LEU A 13 -21.83 -13.71 18.63
CA LEU A 13 -23.00 -13.16 19.35
C LEU A 13 -23.19 -13.77 20.74
N SER A 14 -22.75 -15.02 20.97
CA SER A 14 -22.97 -15.69 22.27
C SER A 14 -22.35 -14.95 23.46
N VAL A 15 -21.36 -14.08 23.21
CA VAL A 15 -20.77 -13.19 24.23
C VAL A 15 -21.82 -12.24 24.81
N LEU A 16 -22.81 -11.80 24.03
CA LEU A 16 -23.89 -10.92 24.52
C LEU A 16 -24.79 -11.60 25.55
N ASN A 17 -24.77 -12.93 25.67
CA ASN A 17 -25.52 -13.64 26.72
C ASN A 17 -25.05 -13.28 28.15
N SER A 18 -23.89 -12.63 28.30
CA SER A 18 -23.47 -12.05 29.58
C SER A 18 -24.32 -10.83 29.98
N ILE A 19 -25.01 -10.19 29.04
CA ILE A 19 -25.95 -9.10 29.30
C ILE A 19 -27.32 -9.72 29.59
N LYS A 20 -27.81 -9.56 30.82
CA LYS A 20 -29.00 -10.24 31.33
C LYS A 20 -30.25 -10.10 30.45
N SER A 21 -30.44 -8.94 29.80
CA SER A 21 -31.59 -8.65 28.93
C SER A 21 -31.46 -9.19 27.51
N PHE A 22 -30.26 -9.61 27.09
CA PHE A 22 -30.02 -10.02 25.70
C PHE A 22 -30.78 -11.28 25.28
N PRO A 23 -30.84 -12.38 26.07
CA PRO A 23 -31.54 -13.59 25.63
C PRO A 23 -33.02 -13.34 25.30
N ASP A 24 -33.73 -12.61 26.16
CA ASP A 24 -35.14 -12.27 25.96
C ASP A 24 -35.31 -11.32 24.77
N TYR A 25 -34.42 -10.34 24.63
CA TYR A 25 -34.41 -9.44 23.48
C TYR A 25 -34.20 -10.20 22.18
N TYR A 26 -33.24 -11.13 22.13
CA TYR A 26 -32.88 -11.89 20.93
C TYR A 26 -34.03 -12.75 20.44
N VAL A 27 -34.75 -13.43 21.35
CA VAL A 27 -35.96 -14.20 21.00
C VAL A 27 -37.03 -13.30 20.40
N ASN A 28 -37.28 -12.13 21.00
CA ASN A 28 -38.26 -11.16 20.49
C ASN A 28 -37.84 -10.55 19.15
N TYR A 29 -36.54 -10.31 18.95
CA TYR A 29 -35.99 -9.83 17.69
C TYR A 29 -36.24 -10.83 16.56
N LEU A 30 -35.95 -12.13 16.80
CA LEU A 30 -36.14 -13.19 15.81
C LEU A 30 -37.60 -13.46 15.43
N GLN A 31 -38.57 -13.03 16.23
CA GLN A 31 -39.99 -13.09 15.86
C GLN A 31 -40.36 -12.06 14.77
N LYS A 32 -39.60 -10.96 14.67
CA LYS A 32 -39.87 -9.83 13.77
C LYS A 32 -38.87 -9.71 12.63
N HIS A 33 -37.67 -10.24 12.83
CA HIS A 33 -36.55 -10.12 11.91
C HIS A 33 -35.97 -11.50 11.60
N LYS A 34 -35.51 -11.67 10.36
CA LYS A 34 -34.71 -12.84 9.97
C LYS A 34 -33.24 -12.45 9.95
N ILE A 35 -32.38 -13.38 10.33
CA ILE A 35 -30.92 -13.23 10.23
C ILE A 35 -30.44 -14.20 9.17
N GLU A 36 -30.25 -13.69 7.95
CA GLU A 36 -29.89 -14.48 6.77
C GLU A 36 -28.51 -14.08 6.23
N ASN A 37 -28.11 -12.82 6.44
CA ASN A 37 -26.88 -12.26 5.93
C ASN A 37 -26.06 -11.57 7.04
N PHE A 38 -24.85 -11.12 6.72
CA PHE A 38 -23.94 -10.50 7.70
C PHE A 38 -24.42 -9.15 8.22
N SER A 39 -25.05 -8.32 7.37
CA SER A 39 -25.60 -7.02 7.80
C SER A 39 -26.65 -7.20 8.89
N ASP A 40 -27.48 -8.26 8.80
CA ASP A 40 -28.51 -8.53 9.80
C ASP A 40 -27.92 -8.75 11.22
N PHE A 41 -26.68 -9.27 11.33
CA PHE A 41 -25.98 -9.41 12.62
C PHE A 41 -25.53 -8.06 13.18
N PHE A 42 -25.16 -7.11 12.33
CA PHE A 42 -24.82 -5.74 12.72
C PHE A 42 -26.07 -4.95 13.11
N ASP A 43 -27.14 -5.10 12.33
CA ASP A 43 -28.42 -4.48 12.63
C ASP A 43 -28.94 -4.96 13.99
N LEU A 44 -28.87 -6.27 14.28
CA LEU A 44 -29.19 -6.80 15.60
C LEU A 44 -28.43 -6.09 16.73
N LEU A 45 -27.13 -5.85 16.55
CA LEU A 45 -26.30 -5.18 17.56
C LEU A 45 -26.68 -3.71 17.74
N ASP A 46 -26.97 -3.01 16.64
CA ASP A 46 -27.38 -1.61 16.69
C ASP A 46 -28.77 -1.46 17.33
N TYR A 47 -29.75 -2.29 16.94
CA TYR A 47 -31.06 -2.31 17.58
C TYR A 47 -30.99 -2.73 19.06
N PHE A 48 -30.11 -3.66 19.42
CA PHE A 48 -29.94 -4.05 20.81
C PHE A 48 -29.33 -2.92 21.64
N LYS A 49 -28.35 -2.20 21.08
CA LYS A 49 -27.75 -1.02 21.71
C LYS A 49 -28.80 0.08 21.96
N GLU A 50 -29.65 0.36 20.97
CA GLU A 50 -30.75 1.33 21.10
C GLU A 50 -31.77 0.92 22.15
N HIS A 51 -32.09 -0.39 22.22
CA HIS A 51 -32.96 -0.95 23.24
C HIS A 51 -32.41 -0.76 24.65
N LEU A 52 -31.12 -1.02 24.87
CA LEU A 52 -30.46 -0.79 26.16
C LEU A 52 -30.46 0.70 26.54
N GLN A 53 -30.16 1.58 25.58
CA GLN A 53 -30.18 3.02 25.80
C GLN A 53 -31.56 3.53 26.22
N SER A 54 -32.63 2.95 25.65
CA SER A 54 -34.01 3.38 25.90
C SER A 54 -34.59 2.86 27.23
N ASN A 55 -34.16 1.69 27.71
CA ASN A 55 -34.78 1.03 28.85
C ASN A 55 -34.04 1.22 30.18
N ASN A 56 -32.70 1.12 30.19
CA ASN A 56 -31.92 1.08 31.43
C ASN A 56 -30.73 2.05 31.47
N GLY A 57 -30.48 2.78 30.36
CA GLY A 57 -29.21 3.46 30.13
C GLY A 57 -28.12 2.47 29.71
N LEU A 58 -27.18 2.92 28.89
CA LEU A 58 -26.08 2.09 28.40
C LEU A 58 -24.85 2.27 29.28
N GLY A 59 -24.58 1.32 30.16
CA GLY A 59 -23.42 1.29 31.04
C GLY A 59 -22.12 1.02 30.28
N GLU A 60 -20.98 1.35 30.91
CA GLU A 60 -19.66 1.21 30.28
C GLU A 60 -19.31 -0.26 29.97
N GLU A 61 -19.71 -1.20 30.83
CA GLU A 61 -19.49 -2.62 30.61
C GLU A 61 -20.25 -3.15 29.38
N GLU A 62 -21.52 -2.75 29.21
CA GLU A 62 -22.29 -3.13 28.02
C GLU A 62 -21.74 -2.50 26.74
N LYS A 63 -21.23 -1.25 26.81
CA LYS A 63 -20.51 -0.62 25.69
C LYS A 63 -19.29 -1.44 25.27
N ILE A 64 -18.49 -1.88 26.24
CA ILE A 64 -17.30 -2.70 25.99
C ILE A 64 -17.69 -4.04 25.37
N ILE A 65 -18.71 -4.72 25.92
CA ILE A 65 -19.17 -6.02 25.41
C ILE A 65 -19.69 -5.88 23.97
N ILE A 66 -20.53 -4.89 23.68
CA ILE A 66 -21.06 -4.65 22.32
C ILE A 66 -19.93 -4.32 21.35
N SER A 67 -18.97 -3.47 21.75
CA SER A 67 -17.79 -3.16 20.94
C SER A 67 -16.95 -4.41 20.65
N HIS A 68 -16.74 -5.27 21.66
CA HIS A 68 -16.03 -6.52 21.51
C HIS A 68 -16.74 -7.48 20.53
N VAL A 69 -18.07 -7.62 20.64
CA VAL A 69 -18.86 -8.48 19.75
C VAL A 69 -18.82 -7.95 18.31
N LYS A 70 -18.92 -6.63 18.09
CA LYS A 70 -18.71 -6.03 16.76
C LYS A 70 -17.36 -6.42 16.18
N SER A 71 -16.29 -6.32 16.97
CA SER A 71 -14.95 -6.73 16.55
C SER A 71 -14.85 -8.22 16.21
N LEU A 72 -15.50 -9.09 16.97
CA LEU A 72 -15.55 -10.53 16.67
C LEU A 72 -16.28 -10.80 15.36
N LEU A 73 -17.45 -10.18 15.13
CA LEU A 73 -18.20 -10.34 13.89
C LEU A 73 -17.38 -9.88 12.68
N GLU A 74 -16.70 -8.75 12.77
CA GLU A 74 -15.86 -8.29 11.66
C GLU A 74 -14.62 -9.15 11.43
N LYS A 75 -14.02 -9.75 12.48
CA LYS A 75 -12.99 -10.79 12.31
C LYS A 75 -13.53 -11.99 11.54
N VAL A 76 -14.74 -12.44 11.87
CA VAL A 76 -15.42 -13.55 11.20
C VAL A 76 -15.74 -13.20 9.74
N ARG A 77 -16.24 -11.98 9.45
CA ARG A 77 -16.41 -11.48 8.08
C ARG A 77 -15.09 -11.44 7.32
N TYR A 78 -14.06 -10.83 7.91
CA TYR A 78 -12.77 -10.69 7.25
C TYR A 78 -12.19 -12.06 6.89
N LYS A 79 -12.18 -13.01 7.85
CA LYS A 79 -11.71 -14.39 7.65
C LYS A 79 -12.42 -15.10 6.49
N ASN A 80 -13.75 -14.96 6.41
CA ASN A 80 -14.57 -15.67 5.44
C ASN A 80 -14.79 -14.88 4.13
N ASN A 81 -14.17 -13.70 3.97
CA ASN A 81 -14.34 -12.90 2.76
C ASN A 81 -13.39 -13.33 1.64
N SER A 82 -13.93 -13.70 0.47
CA SER A 82 -13.13 -13.97 -0.73
C SER A 82 -12.47 -12.74 -1.35
N SER A 83 -12.81 -11.54 -0.87
CA SER A 83 -12.39 -10.23 -1.38
C SER A 83 -11.72 -9.36 -0.32
N LYS A 84 -10.92 -9.96 0.59
CA LYS A 84 -10.17 -9.24 1.64
C LYS A 84 -9.36 -8.04 1.12
N LEU A 85 -8.87 -8.12 -0.12
CA LEU A 85 -8.14 -7.03 -0.79
C LEU A 85 -8.98 -5.78 -1.09
N PHE A 86 -10.30 -5.88 -1.13
CA PHE A 86 -11.20 -4.79 -1.53
C PHE A 86 -11.93 -4.13 -0.37
N ILE A 87 -11.85 -4.70 0.84
CA ILE A 87 -12.66 -4.26 1.97
C ILE A 87 -11.80 -3.50 2.97
N THR A 88 -12.28 -2.34 3.38
CA THR A 88 -11.82 -1.65 4.59
C THR A 88 -12.77 -1.94 5.72
N THR A 89 -12.21 -2.20 6.90
CA THR A 89 -12.97 -2.55 8.10
C THR A 89 -12.85 -1.39 9.09
N ASN A 90 -13.88 -0.54 9.16
CA ASN A 90 -13.79 0.79 9.79
C ASN A 90 -13.40 0.75 11.28
N HIS A 91 -13.90 -0.20 12.07
CA HIS A 91 -13.53 -0.31 13.49
C HIS A 91 -12.08 -0.82 13.70
N LEU A 92 -11.44 -1.42 12.70
CA LEU A 92 -10.01 -1.78 12.73
C LEU A 92 -9.13 -0.63 12.27
N LYS A 93 -9.70 0.46 11.75
CA LYS A 93 -8.92 1.62 11.33
C LYS A 93 -8.47 2.38 12.59
N PRO A 94 -7.17 2.67 12.72
CA PRO A 94 -6.69 3.50 13.83
C PRO A 94 -7.26 4.93 13.74
N ASN A 95 -7.32 5.62 14.88
CA ASN A 95 -7.64 7.05 14.87
C ASN A 95 -6.51 7.81 14.16
N GLU A 96 -6.88 8.58 13.14
CA GLU A 96 -5.98 9.33 12.25
C GLU A 96 -6.46 10.76 12.05
N GLU A 97 -7.31 11.29 12.94
CA GLU A 97 -7.82 12.66 12.85
C GLU A 97 -6.68 13.70 12.82
N PHE A 98 -5.56 13.40 13.45
CA PHE A 98 -4.36 14.25 13.48
C PHE A 98 -3.65 14.36 12.12
N ILE A 99 -3.93 13.47 11.14
CA ILE A 99 -3.21 13.46 9.86
C ILE A 99 -3.51 14.72 9.04
N ASN A 100 -4.75 15.23 9.08
CA ASN A 100 -5.08 16.45 8.35
C ASN A 100 -4.31 17.65 8.87
N SER A 101 -4.25 17.83 10.20
CA SER A 101 -3.43 18.88 10.82
C SER A 101 -1.94 18.70 10.52
N PHE A 102 -1.45 17.44 10.53
CA PHE A 102 -0.08 17.15 10.13
C PHE A 102 0.20 17.59 8.68
N LEU A 103 -0.69 17.28 7.74
CA LEU A 103 -0.53 17.65 6.33
C LEU A 103 -0.56 19.17 6.13
N GLU A 104 -1.49 19.87 6.79
CA GLU A 104 -1.56 21.34 6.78
C GLU A 104 -0.25 21.96 7.25
N GLU A 105 0.31 21.46 8.37
CA GLU A 105 1.59 21.95 8.89
C GLU A 105 2.78 21.52 8.03
N TYR A 106 2.74 20.33 7.41
CA TYR A 106 3.78 19.85 6.50
C TYR A 106 3.91 20.75 5.28
N HIS A 107 2.80 21.22 4.70
CA HIS A 107 2.83 22.18 3.60
C HIS A 107 3.49 23.52 3.98
N LEU A 108 3.47 23.91 5.26
CA LEU A 108 4.14 25.14 5.75
C LEU A 108 5.66 24.99 5.95
N VAL A 109 6.17 23.75 5.84
CA VAL A 109 7.61 23.45 5.86
C VAL A 109 8.24 23.67 4.48
N GLU A 110 7.45 23.56 3.41
CA GLU A 110 7.90 23.83 2.05
C GLU A 110 8.37 25.28 1.91
N THR A 111 9.42 25.47 1.13
CA THR A 111 9.98 26.78 0.78
C THR A 111 9.72 27.07 -0.68
N ASP A 112 9.76 28.34 -1.08
CA ASP A 112 9.60 28.75 -2.48
C ASP A 112 10.75 28.29 -3.40
N ASN A 113 11.78 27.63 -2.85
CA ASN A 113 12.90 27.14 -3.64
C ASN A 113 12.50 25.93 -4.48
N LEU A 114 12.76 26.00 -5.79
CA LEU A 114 12.56 24.90 -6.72
C LEU A 114 13.91 24.42 -7.26
N TYR A 115 14.13 23.12 -7.19
CA TYR A 115 15.30 22.46 -7.74
C TYR A 115 14.87 21.46 -8.81
N PHE A 116 15.71 21.28 -9.83
CA PHE A 116 15.43 20.32 -10.89
C PHE A 116 16.56 19.31 -10.97
N LYS A 117 16.20 18.03 -10.82
CA LYS A 117 17.14 16.92 -10.97
C LYS A 117 16.82 16.17 -12.24
N GLU A 118 17.77 16.17 -13.18
CA GLU A 118 17.65 15.37 -14.39
C GLU A 118 17.55 13.88 -14.03
N ILE A 119 16.47 13.25 -14.49
CA ILE A 119 16.38 11.80 -14.56
C ILE A 119 17.29 11.41 -15.70
N LYS A 120 18.41 10.74 -15.38
CA LYS A 120 19.31 10.21 -16.42
C LYS A 120 18.46 9.49 -17.47
N PRO A 121 18.49 9.91 -18.74
CA PRO A 121 17.63 9.32 -19.74
C PRO A 121 17.89 7.81 -19.78
N ARG A 122 16.86 7.01 -19.53
CA ARG A 122 16.84 5.64 -20.06
C ARG A 122 16.91 5.83 -21.59
N ARG A 123 17.92 5.22 -22.24
CA ARG A 123 18.39 5.51 -23.61
C ARG A 123 17.24 5.94 -24.57
N PHE A 124 17.45 7.03 -25.31
CA PHE A 124 16.59 7.58 -26.39
C PHE A 124 15.33 8.37 -26.01
N LYS A 125 15.21 8.92 -24.79
CA LYS A 125 14.29 10.06 -24.59
C LYS A 125 14.89 11.32 -25.22
N THR A 126 14.21 11.90 -26.21
CA THR A 126 14.54 13.24 -26.76
C THR A 126 14.16 14.37 -25.80
N ILE A 127 13.35 14.07 -24.78
CA ILE A 127 12.97 15.00 -23.71
C ILE A 127 13.76 14.62 -22.45
N THR A 128 14.55 15.57 -21.96
CA THR A 128 15.18 15.49 -20.64
C THR A 128 14.08 15.57 -19.58
N GLU A 129 13.76 14.45 -18.95
CA GLU A 129 12.87 14.44 -17.80
C GLU A 129 13.60 14.99 -16.59
N LYS A 130 13.00 15.99 -15.94
CA LYS A 130 13.50 16.56 -14.69
C LYS A 130 12.49 16.26 -13.60
N ILE A 131 12.98 15.76 -12.47
CA ILE A 131 12.22 15.71 -11.22
C ILE A 131 12.27 17.12 -10.63
N VAL A 132 11.10 17.67 -10.35
CA VAL A 132 10.98 18.89 -9.55
C VAL A 132 11.13 18.50 -8.09
N LEU A 133 12.03 19.16 -7.38
CA LEU A 133 12.25 19.01 -5.96
C LEU A 133 11.95 20.34 -5.30
N TYR A 134 11.05 20.32 -4.33
CA TYR A 134 10.72 21.49 -3.52
C TYR A 134 11.72 21.61 -2.37
N GLY A 135 12.19 22.82 -2.10
CA GLY A 135 13.04 23.08 -0.95
C GLY A 135 12.25 22.93 0.34
N ILE A 136 12.87 22.33 1.35
CA ILE A 136 12.26 22.03 2.64
C ILE A 136 13.06 22.72 3.74
N ASP A 137 12.40 23.46 4.63
CA ASP A 137 13.03 24.06 5.80
C ASP A 137 13.32 22.96 6.84
N GLY A 138 14.59 22.56 6.95
CA GLY A 138 15.01 21.50 7.86
C GLY A 138 14.72 21.78 9.35
N ARG A 139 14.69 23.04 9.79
CA ARG A 139 14.35 23.37 11.19
C ARG A 139 12.87 23.18 11.44
N LYS A 140 12.02 23.68 10.53
CA LYS A 140 10.56 23.45 10.61
C LYS A 140 10.22 21.97 10.50
N LEU A 141 10.89 21.24 9.61
CA LEU A 141 10.72 19.80 9.44
C LEU A 141 11.04 19.04 10.74
N TYR A 142 12.13 19.40 11.41
CA TYR A 142 12.51 18.81 12.70
C TYR A 142 11.47 19.11 13.78
N THR A 143 11.02 20.36 13.91
CA THR A 143 9.95 20.73 14.86
C THR A 143 8.66 19.96 14.60
N LEU A 144 8.28 19.80 13.33
CA LEU A 144 7.12 19.02 12.93
C LEU A 144 7.28 17.55 13.32
N PHE A 145 8.44 16.96 13.04
CA PHE A 145 8.74 15.58 13.44
C PHE A 145 8.64 15.39 14.95
N GLU A 146 9.25 16.28 15.75
CA GLU A 146 9.21 16.19 17.21
C GLU A 146 7.78 16.26 17.77
N LYS A 147 6.92 17.07 17.15
CA LYS A 147 5.50 17.18 17.51
C LYS A 147 4.72 15.91 17.20
N TYR A 148 4.98 15.26 16.07
CA TYR A 148 4.15 14.18 15.55
C TYR A 148 4.74 12.76 15.71
N LYS A 149 6.00 12.60 16.10
CA LYS A 149 6.65 11.29 16.24
C LYS A 149 5.94 10.35 17.22
N GLY A 150 5.30 10.90 18.26
CA GLY A 150 4.60 10.12 19.29
C GLY A 150 3.36 9.37 18.78
N TYR A 151 2.80 9.77 17.62
CA TYR A 151 1.67 9.07 17.01
C TYR A 151 2.06 7.74 16.36
N ASN A 152 3.36 7.45 16.22
CA ASN A 152 3.90 6.20 15.69
C ASN A 152 3.28 5.76 14.34
N HIS A 153 3.03 6.72 13.46
CA HIS A 153 2.29 6.48 12.23
C HIS A 153 3.22 6.35 11.01
N PRO A 154 3.14 5.27 10.20
CA PRO A 154 4.07 5.02 9.10
C PRO A 154 4.06 6.12 8.03
N PHE A 155 2.91 6.75 7.80
CA PHE A 155 2.80 7.89 6.87
C PHE A 155 3.60 9.11 7.31
N ILE A 156 3.56 9.47 8.60
CA ILE A 156 4.33 10.60 9.13
C ILE A 156 5.82 10.30 8.97
N PHE A 157 6.25 9.12 9.41
CA PHE A 157 7.65 8.72 9.30
C PHE A 157 8.14 8.73 7.86
N TYR A 158 7.32 8.22 6.93
CA TYR A 158 7.61 8.27 5.50
C TYR A 158 7.77 9.72 5.01
N LEU A 159 6.78 10.59 5.21
CA LEU A 159 6.80 11.97 4.72
C LEU A 159 7.93 12.81 5.31
N ILE A 160 8.32 12.57 6.56
CA ILE A 160 9.50 13.23 7.15
C ILE A 160 10.81 12.66 6.57
N SER A 161 10.89 11.34 6.37
CA SER A 161 12.12 10.69 5.90
C SER A 161 12.48 11.02 4.45
N GLU A 162 11.48 11.19 3.60
CA GLU A 162 11.61 11.34 2.15
C GLU A 162 12.43 12.59 1.75
N PRO A 163 12.15 13.81 2.24
CA PRO A 163 12.96 14.99 1.93
C PRO A 163 14.39 14.88 2.47
N LEU A 164 14.62 14.22 3.62
CA LEU A 164 15.96 13.99 4.16
C LEU A 164 16.77 13.06 3.25
N ILE A 165 16.16 11.96 2.79
CA ILE A 165 16.77 11.03 1.84
C ILE A 165 17.06 11.72 0.50
N ASN A 166 16.12 12.51 -0.02
CA ASN A 166 16.27 13.27 -1.25
C ASN A 166 17.40 14.31 -1.16
N ALA A 167 17.61 14.87 0.03
CA ALA A 167 18.71 15.78 0.34
C ALA A 167 20.06 15.07 0.58
N LYS A 168 20.12 13.73 0.48
CA LYS A 168 21.28 12.89 0.82
C LYS A 168 21.71 12.99 2.29
N ASN A 169 20.79 13.27 3.19
CA ASN A 169 20.95 13.05 4.63
C ASN A 169 20.37 11.67 4.97
N TYR A 170 21.08 10.64 4.53
CA TYR A 170 20.65 9.24 4.61
C TYR A 170 20.67 8.73 6.04
N SER A 171 21.65 9.13 6.86
CA SER A 171 21.74 8.68 8.25
C SER A 171 20.47 9.01 9.03
N GLN A 172 19.99 10.26 8.94
CA GLN A 172 18.76 10.67 9.61
C GLN A 172 17.52 10.14 8.88
N GLY A 173 17.44 10.33 7.57
CA GLY A 173 16.27 9.93 6.78
C GLY A 173 15.97 8.43 6.90
N ILE A 174 16.97 7.56 6.77
CA ILE A 174 16.79 6.10 6.89
C ILE A 174 16.45 5.70 8.33
N SER A 175 16.96 6.41 9.34
CA SER A 175 16.60 6.13 10.74
C SER A 175 15.12 6.39 11.02
N ILE A 176 14.54 7.43 10.42
CA ILE A 176 13.10 7.70 10.54
C ILE A 176 12.30 6.72 9.69
N LEU A 177 12.76 6.41 8.46
CA LEU A 177 12.14 5.42 7.58
C LEU A 177 12.00 4.03 8.23
N GLU A 178 12.99 3.64 9.04
CA GLU A 178 13.00 2.39 9.79
C GLU A 178 11.71 2.18 10.61
N GLU A 179 11.17 3.24 11.22
CA GLU A 179 9.93 3.16 12.00
C GLU A 179 8.73 2.78 11.13
N SER A 180 8.64 3.29 9.89
CA SER A 180 7.59 2.86 8.95
C SER A 180 7.76 1.40 8.51
N LEU A 181 9.00 0.97 8.26
CA LEU A 181 9.32 -0.40 7.84
C LEU A 181 8.95 -1.46 8.90
N LYS A 182 8.99 -1.11 10.19
CA LYS A 182 8.54 -1.99 11.28
C LYS A 182 7.07 -2.41 11.14
N TYR A 183 6.23 -1.55 10.55
CA TYR A 183 4.84 -1.89 10.23
C TYR A 183 4.73 -2.60 8.88
N ALA A 184 5.46 -2.14 7.87
CA ALA A 184 5.34 -2.67 6.51
C ALA A 184 5.77 -4.15 6.37
N PHE A 185 6.75 -4.59 7.17
CA PHE A 185 7.22 -5.98 7.19
C PHE A 185 6.53 -6.85 8.24
N ARG A 186 5.36 -6.47 8.77
CA ARG A 186 4.70 -7.23 9.83
C ARG A 186 3.21 -7.40 9.64
N TYR A 187 2.79 -8.65 9.72
CA TYR A 187 1.42 -9.03 10.01
C TYR A 187 1.26 -9.36 11.52
N PRO A 188 0.12 -9.04 12.15
CA PRO A 188 -0.94 -8.18 11.63
C PRO A 188 -0.47 -6.72 11.51
N ASN A 189 -0.83 -6.06 10.41
CA ASN A 189 -0.58 -4.63 10.22
C ASN A 189 -1.82 -3.83 10.65
N ILE A 190 -1.69 -3.07 11.73
CA ILE A 190 -2.80 -2.25 12.29
C ILE A 190 -3.29 -1.18 11.30
N TYR A 191 -2.46 -0.78 10.34
CA TYR A 191 -2.74 0.21 9.32
C TYR A 191 -3.30 -0.40 8.02
N TRP A 192 -3.54 -1.72 7.95
CA TRP A 192 -4.04 -2.41 6.74
C TRP A 192 -5.40 -1.89 6.21
N ASN A 193 -6.18 -1.24 7.08
CA ASN A 193 -7.48 -0.66 6.77
C ASN A 193 -7.43 0.87 6.65
N SER A 194 -6.24 1.47 6.74
CA SER A 194 -6.02 2.91 6.66
C SER A 194 -5.42 3.30 5.31
N LEU A 195 -5.98 4.36 4.70
CA LEU A 195 -5.44 4.99 3.49
C LEU A 195 -3.99 5.46 3.72
N TYR A 196 -3.79 6.38 4.67
CA TYR A 196 -2.48 6.97 4.94
C TYR A 196 -1.51 5.93 5.48
N GLY A 197 -2.00 5.04 6.34
CA GLY A 197 -1.19 3.99 6.92
C GLY A 197 -0.67 2.98 5.89
N LEU A 198 -1.52 2.56 4.93
CA LEU A 198 -1.10 1.76 3.78
C LEU A 198 -0.10 2.50 2.90
N GLU A 199 -0.37 3.78 2.61
CA GLU A 199 0.50 4.63 1.80
C GLU A 199 1.90 4.75 2.40
N GLY A 200 1.99 5.03 3.70
CA GLY A 200 3.25 5.11 4.42
C GLY A 200 4.05 3.80 4.39
N CYS A 201 3.38 2.65 4.57
CA CYS A 201 4.03 1.35 4.48
C CYS A 201 4.51 1.04 3.04
N MET A 202 3.65 1.29 2.05
CA MET A 202 3.91 1.05 0.64
C MET A 202 5.14 1.83 0.16
N TRP A 203 5.18 3.15 0.43
CA TRP A 203 6.29 3.97 0.01
C TRP A 203 7.56 3.71 0.80
N ALA A 204 7.46 3.31 2.07
CA ALA A 204 8.64 2.90 2.81
C ALA A 204 9.32 1.67 2.22
N LEU A 205 8.55 0.67 1.78
CA LEU A 205 9.07 -0.50 1.08
C LEU A 205 9.74 -0.12 -0.26
N PHE A 206 9.14 0.81 -1.01
CA PHE A 206 9.78 1.35 -2.22
C PHE A 206 11.08 2.08 -1.94
N ASN A 207 11.11 2.93 -0.91
CA ASN A 207 12.31 3.69 -0.54
C ASN A 207 13.44 2.74 -0.15
N ILE A 208 13.18 1.71 0.67
CA ILE A 208 14.24 0.77 1.02
C ILE A 208 14.70 -0.07 -0.20
N GLN A 209 13.78 -0.47 -1.09
CA GLN A 209 14.12 -1.12 -2.35
C GLN A 209 15.04 -0.24 -3.20
N PHE A 210 14.74 1.05 -3.32
CA PHE A 210 15.52 2.03 -4.09
C PHE A 210 16.90 2.27 -3.48
N LEU A 211 16.97 2.46 -2.15
CA LEU A 211 18.22 2.70 -1.41
C LEU A 211 19.19 1.51 -1.51
N LEU A 212 18.68 0.29 -1.46
CA LEU A 212 19.50 -0.91 -1.58
C LEU A 212 19.93 -1.17 -3.02
N LYS A 213 19.04 -0.94 -4.00
CA LYS A 213 19.17 -1.41 -5.40
C LYS A 213 19.35 -2.93 -5.48
N LYS A 214 19.43 -3.48 -6.70
CA LYS A 214 19.51 -4.95 -6.92
C LYS A 214 20.69 -5.61 -6.22
N ASP A 215 21.85 -4.97 -6.26
CA ASP A 215 23.09 -5.48 -5.65
C ASP A 215 23.02 -5.44 -4.12
N GLY A 216 22.51 -4.36 -3.52
CA GLY A 216 22.30 -4.29 -2.08
C GLY A 216 21.27 -5.32 -1.60
N ILE A 217 20.15 -5.47 -2.32
CA ILE A 217 19.15 -6.51 -2.02
C ILE A 217 19.79 -7.90 -2.05
N SER A 218 20.65 -8.18 -3.03
CA SER A 218 21.36 -9.46 -3.14
C SER A 218 22.32 -9.72 -1.98
N VAL A 219 22.90 -8.69 -1.37
CA VAL A 219 23.72 -8.83 -0.16
C VAL A 219 22.86 -9.14 1.06
N ILE A 220 21.71 -8.47 1.21
CA ILE A 220 20.77 -8.74 2.29
C ILE A 220 20.22 -10.18 2.19
N ASP A 221 19.88 -10.63 0.98
CA ASP A 221 19.29 -11.96 0.72
C ASP A 221 20.18 -13.12 1.20
N LYS A 222 21.51 -12.92 1.22
CA LYS A 222 22.47 -13.89 1.76
C LYS A 222 22.37 -14.08 3.28
N LYS A 223 21.85 -13.08 4.01
CA LYS A 223 21.69 -13.13 5.48
C LYS A 223 20.24 -13.32 5.91
N ILE A 224 19.30 -12.79 5.14
CA ILE A 224 17.87 -12.89 5.40
C ILE A 224 17.27 -13.70 4.26
N SER A 225 16.94 -14.96 4.56
CA SER A 225 16.44 -15.92 3.57
C SER A 225 15.25 -15.35 2.79
N LEU A 226 15.36 -15.40 1.47
CA LEU A 226 14.35 -14.97 0.50
C LEU A 226 13.91 -13.50 0.66
N PHE A 227 14.71 -12.65 1.33
CA PHE A 227 14.42 -11.23 1.50
C PHE A 227 14.01 -10.55 0.19
N ARG A 228 14.72 -10.83 -0.90
CA ARG A 228 14.42 -10.27 -2.23
C ARG A 228 12.99 -10.60 -2.66
N ILE A 229 12.60 -11.86 -2.57
CA ILE A 229 11.27 -12.33 -2.96
C ILE A 229 10.21 -11.75 -2.03
N LYS A 230 10.45 -11.76 -0.71
CA LYS A 230 9.55 -11.20 0.30
C LYS A 230 9.30 -9.70 0.06
N LEU A 231 10.35 -8.92 -0.19
CA LEU A 231 10.27 -7.49 -0.48
C LEU A 231 9.44 -7.22 -1.74
N LEU A 232 9.72 -7.93 -2.83
CA LEU A 232 9.02 -7.73 -4.10
C LEU A 232 7.53 -8.11 -4.00
N LYS A 233 7.20 -9.23 -3.34
CA LYS A 233 5.82 -9.66 -3.09
C LYS A 233 5.07 -8.67 -2.20
N LEU A 234 5.71 -8.15 -1.14
CA LEU A 234 5.10 -7.14 -0.27
C LEU A 234 4.82 -5.83 -1.02
N ILE A 235 5.79 -5.28 -1.76
CA ILE A 235 5.57 -4.07 -2.55
C ILE A 235 4.40 -4.28 -3.53
N TYR A 236 4.39 -5.41 -4.23
CA TYR A 236 3.30 -5.77 -5.15
C TYR A 236 1.94 -5.84 -4.44
N LEU A 237 1.90 -6.47 -3.26
CA LEU A 237 0.71 -6.61 -2.44
C LEU A 237 0.17 -5.24 -1.99
N TYR A 238 1.03 -4.37 -1.44
CA TYR A 238 0.63 -3.05 -0.96
C TYR A 238 0.11 -2.16 -2.09
N LEU A 239 0.77 -2.14 -3.25
CA LEU A 239 0.30 -1.41 -4.44
C LEU A 239 -1.07 -1.91 -4.90
N THR A 240 -1.23 -3.23 -4.99
CA THR A 240 -2.49 -3.83 -5.44
C THR A 240 -3.60 -3.56 -4.44
N ARG A 241 -3.32 -3.67 -3.14
CA ARG A 241 -4.25 -3.33 -2.09
C ARG A 241 -4.69 -1.87 -2.21
N TYR A 242 -3.77 -0.92 -2.34
CA TYR A 242 -4.08 0.51 -2.51
C TYR A 242 -5.02 0.75 -3.70
N ILE A 243 -4.72 0.16 -4.86
CA ILE A 243 -5.57 0.22 -6.06
C ILE A 243 -6.98 -0.31 -5.77
N CYS A 244 -7.09 -1.45 -5.08
CA CYS A 244 -8.36 -2.12 -4.81
C CYS A 244 -9.29 -1.33 -3.88
N ILE A 245 -8.76 -0.63 -2.87
CA ILE A 245 -9.60 0.10 -1.89
C ILE A 245 -9.75 1.59 -2.17
N HIS A 246 -8.92 2.16 -3.05
CA HIS A 246 -8.91 3.60 -3.34
C HIS A 246 -9.10 3.90 -4.83
N SER A 247 -10.02 3.21 -5.49
CA SER A 247 -10.30 3.39 -6.93
C SER A 247 -10.77 4.80 -7.33
N ASN A 248 -11.09 5.66 -6.36
CA ASN A 248 -11.47 7.07 -6.55
C ASN A 248 -10.36 8.06 -6.15
N ASP A 249 -9.13 7.59 -5.93
CA ASP A 249 -7.96 8.42 -5.63
C ASP A 249 -7.04 8.53 -6.86
N PRO A 250 -6.65 9.73 -7.32
CA PRO A 250 -5.77 9.88 -8.48
C PRO A 250 -4.39 9.22 -8.29
N ARG A 251 -3.93 9.00 -7.05
CA ARG A 251 -2.66 8.33 -6.75
C ARG A 251 -2.62 6.86 -7.19
N ILE A 252 -3.76 6.25 -7.53
CA ILE A 252 -3.77 4.91 -8.13
C ILE A 252 -3.05 4.87 -9.49
N ILE A 253 -2.96 6.00 -10.20
CA ILE A 253 -2.22 6.10 -11.47
C ILE A 253 -0.74 5.76 -11.23
N ASP A 254 -0.15 6.32 -10.17
CA ASP A 254 1.22 6.03 -9.77
C ASP A 254 1.35 4.61 -9.24
N CYS A 255 0.35 4.09 -8.52
CA CYS A 255 0.37 2.71 -8.04
C CYS A 255 0.42 1.71 -9.21
N TYR A 256 -0.40 1.90 -10.24
CA TYR A 256 -0.34 1.09 -11.46
C TYR A 256 1.02 1.21 -12.14
N SER A 257 1.47 2.44 -12.42
CA SER A 257 2.75 2.69 -13.09
C SER A 257 3.93 2.06 -12.34
N ASN A 258 3.97 2.20 -11.01
CA ASN A 258 5.03 1.65 -10.18
C ASN A 258 4.96 0.13 -10.05
N ARG A 259 3.77 -0.47 -10.01
CA ARG A 259 3.62 -1.95 -10.05
C ARG A 259 4.13 -2.51 -11.38
N GLY A 260 3.76 -1.89 -12.50
CA GLY A 260 4.27 -2.27 -13.81
C GLY A 260 5.79 -2.12 -13.93
N ARG A 261 6.35 -1.03 -13.40
CA ARG A 261 7.81 -0.81 -13.36
C ARG A 261 8.53 -1.81 -12.47
N LEU A 262 7.98 -2.12 -11.30
CA LEU A 262 8.53 -3.13 -10.40
C LEU A 262 8.65 -4.48 -11.10
N VAL A 263 7.56 -4.93 -11.74
CA VAL A 263 7.54 -6.21 -12.46
C VAL A 263 8.53 -6.23 -13.62
N LYS A 264 8.64 -5.14 -14.38
CA LYS A 264 9.59 -5.00 -15.48
C LYS A 264 11.04 -5.00 -15.01
N ASP A 265 11.36 -4.15 -14.04
CA ASP A 265 12.72 -3.98 -13.54
C ASP A 265 13.20 -5.26 -12.82
N TYR A 266 12.30 -6.10 -12.30
CA TYR A 266 12.57 -7.39 -11.65
C TYR A 266 11.98 -8.59 -12.42
N SER A 267 11.93 -8.54 -13.75
CA SER A 267 11.23 -9.54 -14.58
C SER A 267 11.61 -10.99 -14.28
N MET A 268 12.89 -11.29 -14.13
CA MET A 268 13.37 -12.64 -13.80
C MET A 268 12.88 -13.13 -12.43
N ASP A 269 12.85 -12.24 -11.44
CA ASP A 269 12.32 -12.56 -10.11
C ASP A 269 10.80 -12.78 -10.21
N PHE A 270 10.10 -11.99 -11.03
CA PHE A 270 8.65 -12.13 -11.24
C PHE A 270 8.24 -13.35 -12.06
N ILE A 271 9.11 -13.90 -12.92
CA ILE A 271 8.89 -15.22 -13.52
C ILE A 271 8.85 -16.29 -12.41
N ALA A 272 9.77 -16.23 -11.45
CA ALA A 272 9.76 -17.17 -10.32
C ALA A 272 8.56 -16.95 -9.38
N ILE A 273 8.20 -15.68 -9.12
CA ILE A 273 7.06 -15.32 -8.25
C ILE A 273 5.72 -15.71 -8.87
N PHE A 274 5.52 -15.45 -10.17
CA PHE A 274 4.28 -15.78 -10.87
C PHE A 274 4.22 -17.25 -11.32
N GLY A 275 5.35 -17.92 -11.41
CA GLY A 275 5.44 -19.31 -11.85
C GLY A 275 5.86 -19.46 -13.31
N LEU A 276 6.38 -20.64 -13.63
CA LEU A 276 6.88 -20.99 -14.96
C LEU A 276 5.78 -20.85 -16.01
N GLY A 277 6.13 -20.27 -17.17
CA GLY A 277 5.20 -20.02 -18.27
C GLY A 277 4.39 -18.73 -18.14
N VAL A 278 4.47 -18.01 -17.01
CA VAL A 278 3.83 -16.69 -16.89
C VAL A 278 4.78 -15.60 -17.37
N ASN A 279 4.37 -14.88 -18.41
CA ASN A 279 5.13 -13.73 -18.90
C ASN A 279 4.84 -12.48 -18.04
N PRO A 280 5.84 -11.96 -17.27
CA PRO A 280 5.66 -10.79 -16.41
C PRO A 280 5.41 -9.50 -17.18
N GLU A 281 5.82 -9.41 -18.46
CA GLU A 281 5.63 -8.20 -19.25
C GLU A 281 4.16 -7.91 -19.58
N ILE A 282 3.32 -8.95 -19.64
CA ILE A 282 1.86 -8.79 -19.75
C ILE A 282 1.32 -7.99 -18.55
N GLN A 283 1.86 -8.19 -17.35
CA GLN A 283 1.49 -7.38 -16.19
C GLN A 283 1.91 -5.92 -16.37
N CYS A 284 3.12 -5.67 -16.89
CA CYS A 284 3.62 -4.32 -17.14
C CYS A 284 2.76 -3.58 -18.18
N LEU A 285 2.43 -4.25 -19.29
CA LEU A 285 1.54 -3.77 -20.33
C LEU A 285 0.15 -3.41 -19.76
N SER A 286 -0.43 -4.32 -18.98
CA SER A 286 -1.71 -4.12 -18.33
C SER A 286 -1.70 -2.90 -17.41
N ASP A 287 -0.73 -2.84 -16.49
CA ASP A 287 -0.65 -1.79 -15.48
C ASP A 287 -0.49 -0.40 -16.11
N TYR A 288 0.33 -0.25 -17.15
CA TYR A 288 0.42 1.04 -17.83
C TYR A 288 -0.89 1.47 -18.49
N TYR A 289 -1.63 0.53 -19.09
CA TYR A 289 -2.94 0.89 -19.65
C TYR A 289 -3.97 1.23 -18.58
N LEU A 290 -4.02 0.49 -17.47
CA LEU A 290 -4.93 0.75 -16.36
C LEU A 290 -4.59 2.07 -15.64
N GLY A 291 -3.31 2.43 -15.55
CA GLY A 291 -2.86 3.75 -15.10
C GLY A 291 -3.35 4.87 -16.02
N TYR A 292 -3.29 4.68 -17.34
CA TYR A 292 -3.85 5.62 -18.31
C TYR A 292 -5.38 5.74 -18.21
N GLN A 293 -6.10 4.62 -18.11
CA GLN A 293 -7.56 4.59 -17.89
C GLN A 293 -7.94 5.36 -16.62
N SER A 294 -7.17 5.17 -15.55
CA SER A 294 -7.36 5.91 -14.30
C SER A 294 -7.13 7.42 -14.51
N ALA A 295 -6.11 7.82 -15.26
CA ALA A 295 -5.88 9.23 -15.59
C ALA A 295 -7.05 9.85 -16.37
N ILE A 296 -7.62 9.13 -17.34
CA ILE A 296 -8.83 9.58 -18.06
C ILE A 296 -10.00 9.77 -17.09
N LYS A 297 -10.23 8.81 -16.17
CA LYS A 297 -11.30 8.89 -15.16
C LYS A 297 -11.21 10.18 -14.32
N PHE A 298 -10.01 10.67 -14.05
CA PHE A 298 -9.78 11.92 -13.30
C PHE A 298 -9.59 13.16 -14.19
N ASN A 299 -9.90 13.08 -15.49
CA ASN A 299 -9.73 14.16 -16.47
C ASN A 299 -8.27 14.68 -16.59
N LEU A 300 -7.29 13.79 -16.40
CA LEU A 300 -5.87 14.11 -16.50
C LEU A 300 -5.31 13.72 -17.88
N PHE A 301 -5.19 14.70 -18.77
CA PHE A 301 -4.80 14.48 -20.19
C PHE A 301 -3.37 14.91 -20.55
N ALA A 302 -2.57 15.32 -19.56
CA ALA A 302 -1.21 15.79 -19.79
C ALA A 302 -0.31 14.72 -20.45
N PRO A 303 0.75 15.12 -21.18
CA PRO A 303 1.65 14.19 -21.88
C PRO A 303 2.18 13.02 -21.05
N PRO A 304 2.54 13.18 -19.75
CA PRO A 304 2.98 12.05 -18.92
C PRO A 304 1.95 10.92 -18.79
N PHE A 305 0.65 11.25 -18.75
CA PHE A 305 -0.42 10.26 -18.64
C PHE A 305 -0.67 9.57 -19.99
N MET A 306 -0.62 10.31 -21.09
CA MET A 306 -0.68 9.73 -22.44
C MET A 306 0.49 8.78 -22.70
N GLN A 307 1.67 9.06 -22.13
CA GLN A 307 2.83 8.18 -22.24
C GLN A 307 2.54 6.77 -21.73
N LEU A 308 1.76 6.62 -20.65
CA LEU A 308 1.40 5.30 -20.12
C LEU A 308 0.67 4.44 -21.17
N ARG A 309 -0.27 5.03 -21.92
CA ARG A 309 -0.93 4.36 -23.04
C ARG A 309 0.08 3.91 -24.11
N TRP A 310 1.01 4.79 -24.46
CA TRP A 310 2.03 4.50 -25.47
C TRP A 310 3.00 3.40 -25.03
N GLU A 311 3.45 3.41 -23.78
CA GLU A 311 4.33 2.37 -23.23
C GLU A 311 3.63 0.99 -23.25
N SER A 312 2.34 0.94 -22.88
CA SER A 312 1.54 -0.28 -22.98
C SER A 312 1.37 -0.76 -24.43
N MET A 313 1.06 0.14 -25.37
CA MET A 313 0.90 -0.21 -26.78
C MET A 313 2.21 -0.67 -27.43
N LYS A 314 3.35 -0.06 -27.06
CA LYS A 314 4.67 -0.47 -27.58
C LYS A 314 5.01 -1.88 -27.12
N LEU A 315 4.77 -2.21 -25.85
CA LEU A 315 4.91 -3.57 -25.35
C LEU A 315 4.08 -4.55 -26.18
N TYR A 316 2.81 -4.22 -26.44
CA TYR A 316 1.94 -5.06 -27.25
C TYR A 316 2.50 -5.29 -28.68
N ARG A 317 2.88 -4.21 -29.37
CA ARG A 317 3.30 -4.27 -30.78
C ARG A 317 4.71 -4.79 -31.02
N HIS A 318 5.61 -4.61 -30.05
CA HIS A 318 7.04 -4.80 -30.27
C HIS A 318 7.72 -5.68 -29.20
N GLY A 319 6.96 -6.19 -28.21
CA GLY A 319 7.51 -6.89 -27.05
C GLY A 319 8.52 -6.05 -26.27
N SER A 320 8.50 -4.73 -26.48
CA SER A 320 9.55 -3.82 -26.03
C SER A 320 9.03 -2.40 -26.02
N HIS A 321 9.64 -1.58 -25.18
CA HIS A 321 9.39 -0.13 -25.19
C HIS A 321 10.20 0.57 -26.30
N ILE A 322 11.05 -0.18 -26.99
CA ILE A 322 11.80 0.24 -28.18
C ILE A 322 11.12 -0.42 -29.38
N PRO A 323 10.51 0.38 -30.29
CA PRO A 323 10.00 -0.14 -31.54
C PRO A 323 11.09 -0.91 -32.28
N ASN A 324 10.74 -2.10 -32.74
CA ASN A 324 11.65 -3.00 -33.45
C ASN A 324 10.87 -3.77 -34.51
N SER A 325 11.60 -4.49 -35.36
CA SER A 325 11.07 -5.32 -36.42
C SER A 325 10.93 -6.80 -36.04
N THR A 326 11.11 -7.15 -34.76
CA THR A 326 11.03 -8.55 -34.31
C THR A 326 9.60 -8.99 -33.98
N GLY A 327 8.63 -8.08 -34.13
CA GLY A 327 7.25 -8.29 -33.71
C GLY A 327 7.07 -8.15 -32.20
N GLY A 328 5.84 -8.35 -31.72
CA GLY A 328 5.49 -8.28 -30.31
C GLY A 328 4.41 -9.28 -29.90
N TYR A 329 3.75 -9.03 -28.78
CA TYR A 329 2.58 -9.81 -28.36
C TYR A 329 1.47 -9.85 -29.40
N GLN A 330 1.38 -8.81 -30.24
CA GLN A 330 0.49 -8.81 -31.40
C GLN A 330 0.75 -9.98 -32.37
N ASP A 331 1.99 -10.48 -32.46
CA ASP A 331 2.40 -11.51 -33.43
C ASP A 331 2.59 -12.89 -32.79
N ILE A 332 2.80 -12.96 -31.47
CA ILE A 332 3.08 -14.21 -30.74
C ILE A 332 1.93 -14.66 -29.82
N GLU A 333 0.94 -13.82 -29.58
CA GLU A 333 -0.26 -14.16 -28.80
C GLU A 333 -1.50 -14.10 -29.69
N ASP A 334 -2.37 -15.11 -29.61
CA ASP A 334 -3.69 -15.10 -30.24
C ASP A 334 -4.71 -14.23 -29.47
N ARG A 335 -4.21 -13.17 -28.81
CA ARG A 335 -4.98 -12.30 -27.91
C ARG A 335 -4.78 -10.84 -28.30
N THR A 336 -5.88 -10.10 -28.32
CA THR A 336 -5.87 -8.65 -28.52
C THR A 336 -5.21 -7.92 -27.36
N TRP A 337 -4.80 -6.68 -27.59
CA TRP A 337 -4.25 -5.81 -26.55
C TRP A 337 -5.14 -5.72 -25.31
N MET A 338 -6.45 -5.60 -25.50
CA MET A 338 -7.40 -5.46 -24.40
C MET A 338 -7.64 -6.75 -23.62
N GLU A 339 -7.53 -7.92 -24.28
CA GLU A 339 -7.57 -9.21 -23.59
C GLU A 339 -6.32 -9.37 -22.71
N LEU A 340 -5.14 -9.00 -23.20
CA LEU A 340 -3.90 -9.03 -22.40
C LEU A 340 -3.94 -8.05 -21.22
N VAL A 341 -4.54 -6.86 -21.40
CA VAL A 341 -4.81 -5.93 -20.28
C VAL A 341 -5.70 -6.60 -19.24
N ARG A 342 -6.81 -7.23 -19.66
CA ARG A 342 -7.74 -7.88 -18.74
C ARG A 342 -7.09 -9.06 -18.01
N ASP A 343 -6.27 -9.83 -18.69
CA ASP A 343 -5.52 -10.94 -18.10
C ASP A 343 -4.54 -10.45 -17.02
N GLY A 344 -3.84 -9.33 -17.27
CA GLY A 344 -2.96 -8.70 -16.29
C GLY A 344 -3.72 -8.15 -15.08
N GLU A 345 -4.92 -7.60 -15.27
CA GLU A 345 -5.79 -7.15 -14.18
C GLU A 345 -6.20 -8.33 -13.28
N ILE A 346 -6.75 -9.40 -13.87
CA ILE A 346 -7.19 -10.61 -13.16
C ILE A 346 -6.01 -11.26 -12.42
N ARG A 347 -4.87 -11.39 -13.11
CA ARG A 347 -3.63 -11.91 -12.55
C ARG A 347 -3.21 -11.13 -11.31
N SER A 348 -3.28 -9.80 -11.37
CA SER A 348 -2.84 -8.98 -10.25
C SER A 348 -3.66 -9.19 -8.99
N ILE A 349 -4.97 -9.35 -9.14
CA ILE A 349 -5.87 -9.66 -8.03
C ILE A 349 -5.59 -11.08 -7.52
N HIS A 350 -5.38 -12.05 -8.41
CA HIS A 350 -5.08 -13.43 -8.03
C HIS A 350 -3.81 -13.52 -7.19
N PHE A 351 -2.68 -12.99 -7.68
CA PHE A 351 -1.42 -13.03 -6.95
C PHE A 351 -1.44 -12.20 -5.68
N ALA A 352 -2.09 -11.03 -5.66
CA ALA A 352 -2.22 -10.27 -4.43
C ALA A 352 -3.03 -11.02 -3.37
N LYS A 353 -4.05 -11.82 -3.74
CA LYS A 353 -4.77 -12.67 -2.77
C LYS A 353 -3.87 -13.77 -2.23
N PHE A 354 -3.11 -14.41 -3.10
CA PHE A 354 -2.12 -15.42 -2.71
C PHE A 354 -1.06 -14.82 -1.77
N PHE A 355 -0.47 -13.67 -2.12
CA PHE A 355 0.53 -13.01 -1.28
C PHE A 355 -0.07 -12.52 0.03
N LEU A 356 -1.32 -12.06 0.04
CA LEU A 356 -1.99 -11.71 1.29
C LEU A 356 -2.09 -12.93 2.20
N SER A 357 -2.43 -14.12 1.68
CA SER A 357 -2.49 -15.34 2.49
C SER A 357 -1.13 -15.73 3.08
N GLU A 358 -0.05 -15.65 2.30
CA GLU A 358 1.32 -15.84 2.79
C GLU A 358 1.68 -14.80 3.87
N PHE A 359 1.26 -13.54 3.70
CA PHE A 359 1.51 -12.49 4.69
C PHE A 359 0.73 -12.72 5.99
N GLU A 360 -0.54 -13.12 5.90
CA GLU A 360 -1.38 -13.50 7.04
C GLU A 360 -0.79 -14.70 7.82
N ASN A 361 -0.04 -15.57 7.13
CA ASN A 361 0.70 -16.69 7.71
C ASN A 361 2.10 -16.31 8.23
N TYR A 362 2.42 -15.01 8.26
CA TYR A 362 3.70 -14.47 8.73
C TYR A 362 4.92 -14.83 7.86
N ASP A 363 4.73 -15.32 6.62
CA ASP A 363 5.84 -15.76 5.76
C ASP A 363 6.79 -14.63 5.38
N TYR A 364 6.28 -13.39 5.39
CA TYR A 364 7.06 -12.18 5.06
C TYR A 364 7.57 -11.42 6.28
N ASN A 365 7.25 -11.87 7.49
CA ASN A 365 7.58 -11.11 8.69
C ASN A 365 9.08 -11.00 8.89
N LEU A 366 9.53 -9.78 9.22
CA LEU A 366 10.90 -9.51 9.65
C LEU A 366 10.95 -9.08 11.13
N THR A 367 11.97 -9.58 11.82
CA THR A 367 12.30 -9.17 13.19
C THR A 367 12.86 -7.74 13.23
N ASN A 368 12.84 -7.09 14.40
CA ASN A 368 13.39 -5.73 14.54
C ASN A 368 14.88 -5.72 14.17
N ASP A 369 15.63 -6.74 14.57
CA ASP A 369 17.05 -6.84 14.29
C ASP A 369 17.35 -7.01 12.79
N GLN A 370 16.50 -7.77 12.08
CA GLN A 370 16.59 -7.89 10.62
C GLN A 370 16.31 -6.55 9.92
N ILE A 371 15.27 -5.83 10.34
CA ILE A 371 14.92 -4.51 9.79
C ILE A 371 16.06 -3.51 10.07
N LYS A 372 16.57 -3.48 11.30
CA LYS A 372 17.71 -2.64 11.68
C LYS A 372 18.97 -2.98 10.88
N TYR A 373 19.24 -4.26 10.66
CA TYR A 373 20.35 -4.71 9.81
C TYR A 373 20.22 -4.18 8.37
N ILE A 374 19.02 -4.28 7.78
CA ILE A 374 18.72 -3.76 6.45
C ILE A 374 18.95 -2.24 6.38
N CYS A 375 18.41 -1.50 7.35
CA CYS A 375 18.54 -0.04 7.43
C CYS A 375 20.00 0.39 7.63
N ASN A 376 20.76 -0.30 8.48
CA ASN A 376 22.17 -0.01 8.69
C ASN A 376 22.99 -0.25 7.42
N TYR A 377 22.77 -1.36 6.73
CA TYR A 377 23.42 -1.60 5.45
C TYR A 377 23.05 -0.54 4.40
N ALA A 378 21.80 -0.10 4.37
CA ALA A 378 21.36 0.99 3.49
C ALA A 378 22.07 2.32 3.82
N LYS A 379 22.29 2.65 5.10
CA LYS A 379 23.06 3.83 5.55
C LYS A 379 24.53 3.72 5.16
N GLU A 380 25.18 2.58 5.40
CA GLU A 380 26.60 2.37 5.04
C GLU A 380 26.84 2.52 3.53
N ARG A 381 25.90 2.01 2.74
CA ARG A 381 25.91 2.09 1.28
C ARG A 381 25.68 3.50 0.76
N ASN A 382 24.75 4.23 1.36
CA ASN A 382 24.36 5.58 0.96
C ASN A 382 24.96 6.58 1.95
N LYS A 383 26.17 7.06 1.66
CA LYS A 383 26.88 8.01 2.53
C LYS A 383 26.21 9.39 2.49
N ASP A 384 26.12 10.02 3.65
CA ASP A 384 25.67 11.40 3.75
C ASP A 384 26.54 12.30 2.87
N ASP A 385 25.88 13.14 2.08
CA ASP A 385 26.54 13.99 1.09
C ASP A 385 25.76 15.31 0.90
N PHE A 386 25.06 15.74 1.96
CA PHE A 386 24.18 16.91 1.94
C PHE A 386 24.92 18.19 1.54
N GLU A 387 26.10 18.45 2.11
CA GLU A 387 26.88 19.68 1.84
C GLU A 387 27.32 19.78 0.37
N ASN A 388 27.91 18.71 -0.18
CA ASN A 388 28.30 18.72 -1.60
C ASN A 388 27.07 18.74 -2.52
N TYR A 389 25.99 18.07 -2.14
CA TYR A 389 24.76 18.05 -2.94
C TYR A 389 24.14 19.44 -3.06
N THR A 390 24.02 20.16 -1.93
CA THR A 390 23.48 21.51 -1.91
C THR A 390 24.37 22.49 -2.67
N ASN A 391 25.69 22.38 -2.56
CA ASN A 391 26.63 23.20 -3.35
C ASN A 391 26.47 22.97 -4.87
N ASN A 392 26.34 21.72 -5.30
CA ASN A 392 26.13 21.37 -6.71
C ASN A 392 24.77 21.82 -7.27
N LEU A 393 23.74 21.95 -6.42
CA LEU A 393 22.44 22.46 -6.84
C LEU A 393 22.49 23.98 -7.06
N LYS A 394 23.17 24.72 -6.16
CA LYS A 394 23.35 26.17 -6.27
C LYS A 394 24.20 26.57 -7.48
N SER A 395 25.26 25.81 -7.79
CA SER A 395 26.13 26.09 -8.93
C SER A 395 25.49 25.83 -10.31
N LYS A 396 24.31 25.19 -10.36
CA LYS A 396 23.56 24.91 -11.59
C LYS A 396 22.36 25.85 -11.80
N GLN A 397 22.16 26.82 -10.89
CA GLN A 397 21.12 27.86 -10.97
C GLN A 397 21.67 29.19 -11.52
N THR A 398 22.99 29.35 -11.58
CA THR A 398 23.71 30.35 -12.39
C THR A 398 23.97 29.81 -13.78
#